data_AF-A0A7J6NYX6-F1
#
_entry.id   AF-A0A7J6NYX6-F1
#
_cell.length_a   1.000
_cell.length_b   1.000
_cell.length_c   1.000
_cell.angle_alpha   90.00
_cell.angle_beta   90.00
_cell.angle_gamma   90.00
#
_symmetry.space_group_name_H-M   'P 1'
#
loop_
_entity.id
_entity.type
_entity.pdbx_description
1 polymer ?
#
loop_
_entity_poly.entity_id
_entity_poly.type
_entity_poly.pdbx_seq_one_letter_code
_entity_poly.pdbx_strand_id
1 'polypeptide(L)'
;MDTSSTYSGAADHSDDHKAAQQQMMQLNMIIESQKTMVKLTGLCFDKCVSTPGKSLSNSEQTCLWRCAQNMMETNVFMQKRLVQQAKHQ
;
A
#
# COMPACT_ATOMS: atom_id res chain seq x y z
N MET A 1 -5.47 47.37 37.15
CA MET A 1 -5.88 46.33 38.11
C MET A 1 -7.17 45.73 37.56
N ASP A 2 -7.26 44.57 36.92
CA ASP A 2 -6.34 43.51 36.49
C ASP A 2 -7.02 42.84 35.29
N THR A 3 -6.44 43.00 34.10
CA THR A 3 -5.79 41.96 33.29
C THR A 3 -6.67 40.75 32.91
N SER A 4 -7.06 40.77 31.63
CA SER A 4 -7.11 39.61 30.73
C SER A 4 -8.17 38.53 30.97
N SER A 5 -9.31 38.77 30.33
CA SER A 5 -10.09 37.76 29.62
C SER A 5 -9.18 36.82 28.81
N THR A 6 -9.48 35.52 28.90
CA THR A 6 -9.29 34.51 27.85
C THR A 6 -7.88 34.36 27.25
N TYR A 7 -7.01 33.62 27.93
CA TYR A 7 -6.00 32.78 27.25
C TYR A 7 -5.42 31.78 28.25
N SER A 8 -5.89 30.53 28.25
CA SER A 8 -5.18 29.39 28.83
C SER A 8 -5.82 28.10 28.34
N GLY A 9 -5.47 27.74 27.11
CA GLY A 9 -5.89 26.49 26.48
C GLY A 9 -5.18 26.29 25.15
N ALA A 10 -3.87 26.50 25.12
CA ALA A 10 -3.03 26.38 23.92
C ALA A 10 -1.88 25.37 24.11
N ALA A 11 -2.08 24.36 24.95
CA ALA A 11 -1.13 23.28 25.17
C ALA A 11 -1.90 21.98 25.39
N ASP A 12 -2.47 21.40 24.32
CA ASP A 12 -2.85 19.97 24.31
C ASP A 12 -3.21 19.38 22.92
N HIS A 13 -3.43 20.18 21.88
CA HIS A 13 -3.91 19.63 20.59
C HIS A 13 -2.83 18.94 19.73
N SER A 14 -1.53 19.06 20.05
CA SER A 14 -0.46 18.51 19.23
C SER A 14 -0.28 17.00 19.34
N ASP A 15 -0.66 16.39 20.46
CA ASP A 15 -0.46 14.95 20.68
C ASP A 15 -1.59 14.12 20.07
N ASP A 16 -2.83 14.60 20.10
CA ASP A 16 -3.96 14.01 19.38
C ASP A 16 -3.75 14.04 17.85
N HIS A 17 -3.20 15.13 17.30
CA HIS A 17 -2.88 15.20 15.87
C HIS A 17 -1.79 14.21 15.45
N LYS A 18 -0.77 13.98 16.28
CA LYS A 18 0.29 12.99 16.00
C LYS A 18 -0.24 11.56 16.09
N ALA A 19 -1.04 11.25 17.11
CA ALA A 19 -1.68 9.95 17.26
C ALA A 19 -2.60 9.63 16.07
N ALA A 20 -3.43 10.61 15.65
CA ALA A 20 -4.27 10.49 14.47
C ALA A 20 -3.44 10.31 13.18
N GLN A 21 -2.32 11.02 13.03
CA GLN A 21 -1.44 10.88 11.86
C GLN A 21 -0.74 9.51 11.80
N GLN A 22 -0.30 8.98 12.95
CA GLN A 22 0.28 7.64 13.04
C GLN A 22 -0.76 6.56 12.69
N GLN A 23 -1.98 6.69 13.22
CA GLN A 23 -3.07 5.78 12.89
C GLN A 23 -3.43 5.83 11.41
N MET A 24 -3.47 7.02 10.81
CA MET A 24 -3.71 7.20 9.38
C MET A 24 -2.59 6.58 8.53
N MET A 25 -1.32 6.71 8.93
CA MET A 25 -0.19 6.07 8.23
C MET A 25 -0.30 4.53 8.25
N GLN A 26 -0.69 3.95 9.39
CA GLN A 26 -0.90 2.51 9.51
C GLN A 26 -2.04 2.03 8.62
N LEU A 27 -3.17 2.76 8.59
CA LEU A 27 -4.29 2.46 7.71
C LEU A 27 -3.89 2.55 6.23
N ASN A 28 -3.13 3.56 5.84
CA ASN A 28 -2.63 3.70 4.47
C ASN A 28 -1.77 2.51 4.05
N MET A 29 -0.89 2.01 4.93
CA MET A 29 -0.08 0.82 4.64
C MET A 29 -0.95 -0.41 4.34
N ILE A 30 -2.01 -0.63 5.13
CA ILE A 30 -2.93 -1.75 4.93
C ILE A 30 -3.66 -1.61 3.59
N ILE A 31 -4.15 -0.41 3.28
CA ILE A 31 -4.87 -0.13 2.04
C ILE A 31 -3.98 -0.38 0.81
N GLU A 32 -2.75 0.13 0.82
CA GLU A 32 -1.83 -0.07 -0.30
C GLU A 32 -1.43 -1.54 -0.50
N SER A 33 -1.23 -2.27 0.60
CA SER A 33 -1.03 -3.72 0.57
C SER A 33 -2.22 -4.43 -0.06
N GLN A 34 -3.45 -4.08 0.35
CA GLN A 34 -4.65 -4.71 -0.16
C GLN A 34 -4.91 -4.40 -1.64
N LYS A 35 -4.66 -3.16 -2.09
CA LYS A 35 -4.71 -2.80 -3.51
C LYS A 35 -3.76 -3.66 -4.34
N THR A 36 -2.54 -3.84 -3.85
CA THR A 36 -1.53 -4.67 -4.52
C THR A 36 -1.99 -6.13 -4.58
N MET A 37 -2.50 -6.67 -3.48
CA MET A 37 -3.05 -8.03 -3.42
C MET A 37 -4.16 -8.24 -4.44
N VAL A 38 -5.18 -7.38 -4.47
CA VAL A 38 -6.30 -7.48 -5.41
C VAL A 38 -5.83 -7.43 -6.86
N LYS A 39 -4.88 -6.52 -7.18
CA LYS A 39 -4.31 -6.41 -8.52
C LYS A 39 -3.58 -7.67 -8.94
N LEU A 40 -2.75 -8.23 -8.06
CA LEU A 40 -2.01 -9.47 -8.35
C LEU A 40 -2.96 -10.66 -8.46
N THR A 41 -3.97 -10.76 -7.59
CA THR A 41 -4.97 -11.82 -7.65
C THR A 41 -5.67 -11.83 -9.01
N GLY A 42 -6.20 -10.70 -9.47
CA GLY A 42 -6.87 -10.63 -10.77
C GLY A 42 -5.93 -10.97 -11.93
N LEU A 43 -4.80 -10.26 -12.02
CA LEU A 43 -3.84 -10.43 -13.11
C LEU A 43 -3.29 -11.86 -13.20
N CYS A 44 -2.92 -12.46 -12.07
CA CYS A 44 -2.33 -13.78 -12.06
C CYS A 44 -3.37 -14.88 -12.21
N PHE A 45 -4.61 -14.68 -11.74
CA PHE A 45 -5.70 -15.61 -12.02
C PHE A 45 -5.97 -15.70 -13.52
N ASP A 46 -6.14 -14.56 -14.20
CA ASP A 46 -6.38 -14.50 -15.65
C ASP A 46 -5.25 -15.17 -16.47
N LYS A 47 -4.01 -15.10 -15.98
CA LYS A 47 -2.85 -15.69 -16.68
C LYS A 47 -2.64 -17.17 -16.39
N CYS A 48 -2.94 -17.62 -15.17
CA CYS A 48 -2.51 -18.94 -14.68
C CYS A 48 -3.64 -19.94 -14.57
N VAL A 49 -4.91 -19.51 -14.46
CA VAL A 49 -6.06 -20.38 -14.24
C VAL A 49 -6.92 -20.43 -15.50
N SER A 50 -6.70 -21.44 -16.34
CA SER A 50 -7.43 -21.60 -17.60
C SER A 50 -8.89 -22.02 -17.40
N THR A 51 -9.15 -22.87 -16.39
CA THR A 51 -10.48 -23.38 -16.07
C THR A 51 -10.71 -23.27 -14.56
N PRO A 52 -11.60 -22.37 -14.10
CA PRO A 52 -11.91 -22.25 -12.68
C PRO A 52 -12.45 -23.56 -12.09
N GLY A 53 -11.93 -23.94 -10.92
CA GLY A 53 -12.34 -25.15 -10.19
C GLY A 53 -12.47 -24.90 -8.70
N LYS A 54 -12.82 -25.95 -7.95
CA LYS A 54 -12.94 -25.89 -6.48
C LYS A 54 -11.59 -25.78 -5.76
N SER A 55 -10.50 -26.06 -6.46
CA SER A 55 -9.13 -26.09 -5.94
C SER A 55 -8.15 -25.76 -7.06
N LEU A 56 -7.01 -25.19 -6.69
CA LEU A 56 -5.89 -24.96 -7.60
C LEU A 56 -5.05 -26.23 -7.74
N SER A 57 -4.79 -26.65 -8.96
CA SER A 57 -3.79 -27.66 -9.27
C SER A 57 -2.38 -27.20 -8.86
N ASN A 58 -1.45 -28.15 -8.70
CA ASN A 58 -0.06 -27.81 -8.35
C ASN A 58 0.62 -26.92 -9.40
N SER A 59 0.26 -27.08 -10.68
CA SER A 59 0.74 -26.22 -11.76
C SER A 59 0.19 -24.80 -11.66
N GLU A 60 -1.10 -24.64 -11.35
CA GLU A 60 -1.71 -23.32 -11.14
C GLU A 60 -1.10 -22.62 -9.93
N GLN A 61 -0.91 -23.31 -8.81
CA GLN A 61 -0.25 -22.77 -7.62
C GLN A 61 1.17 -22.29 -7.94
N THR A 62 1.95 -23.09 -8.66
CA THR A 62 3.31 -22.73 -9.09
C THR A 62 3.30 -21.53 -10.04
N CYS A 63 2.37 -21.49 -10.99
CA CYS A 63 2.22 -20.37 -11.92
C CYS A 63 1.87 -19.08 -11.18
N LEU A 64 0.89 -19.13 -10.27
CA LEU A 64 0.45 -17.97 -9.48
C LEU A 64 1.59 -17.39 -8.64
N TRP A 65 2.37 -18.26 -7.98
CA TRP A 65 3.54 -17.83 -7.21
C TRP A 65 4.57 -17.11 -8.09
N ARG A 66 4.94 -17.70 -9.23
CA ARG A 66 5.87 -17.09 -10.20
C ARG A 66 5.34 -15.79 -10.77
N CYS A 67 4.05 -15.75 -11.12
CA CYS A 67 3.40 -14.57 -11.67
C CYS A 67 3.45 -13.40 -10.67
N ALA A 68 3.07 -13.65 -9.42
CA ALA A 68 3.08 -12.64 -8.37
C ALA A 68 4.48 -12.11 -8.10
N GLN A 69 5.47 -13.01 -7.96
CA GLN A 69 6.87 -12.63 -7.75
C GLN A 69 7.41 -11.77 -8.90
N ASN A 70 7.26 -12.24 -10.14
CA ASN A 70 7.75 -11.52 -11.32
C ASN A 70 7.09 -10.14 -11.47
N MET A 71 5.80 -10.01 -11.17
CA MET A 71 5.10 -8.72 -11.20
C MET A 71 5.59 -7.77 -10.12
N MET A 72 5.84 -8.25 -8.90
CA MET A 72 6.42 -7.42 -7.84
C MET A 72 7.83 -6.93 -8.21
N GLU A 73 8.69 -7.83 -8.70
CA GLU A 73 10.04 -7.48 -9.16
C GLU A 73 9.99 -6.46 -10.30
N THR A 74 9.08 -6.65 -11.26
CA THR A 74 8.84 -5.71 -12.35
C THR A 74 8.41 -4.35 -11.83
N ASN A 75 7.47 -4.29 -10.87
CA ASN A 75 7.02 -3.03 -10.29
C ASN A 75 8.18 -2.28 -9.61
N VAL A 76 9.03 -2.97 -8.85
CA VAL A 76 10.21 -2.37 -8.21
C VAL A 76 11.20 -1.84 -9.25
N PHE A 77 11.47 -2.61 -10.31
CA PHE A 77 12.32 -2.16 -11.41
C PHE A 77 11.78 -0.89 -12.07
N MET A 78 10.49 -0.89 -12.42
CA MET A 78 9.84 0.25 -13.07
C MET A 78 9.85 1.49 -12.17
N GLN A 79 9.53 1.35 -10.88
CA GLN A 79 9.59 2.46 -9.92
C GLN A 79 10.99 3.08 -9.85
N LYS A 80 12.04 2.25 -9.76
CA LYS A 80 13.43 2.73 -9.78
C LYS A 80 13.74 3.54 -11.05
N ARG A 81 13.27 3.07 -12.20
CA ARG A 81 13.46 3.77 -13.49
C ARG A 81 12.70 5.09 -13.55
N LEU A 82 11.45 5.13 -13.07
CA LEU A 82 10.66 6.37 -13.02
C LEU A 82 11.32 7.42 -12.14
N VAL A 83 11.78 7.03 -10.95
CA VAL A 83 12.52 7.93 -10.05
C VAL A 83 13.84 8.38 -10.66
N GLN A 84 14.54 7.49 -11.39
CA GLN A 84 15.76 7.86 -12.10
C GLN A 84 15.48 8.90 -13.19
N GLN A 85 14.40 8.74 -13.96
CA GLN A 85 14.03 9.68 -15.03
C GLN A 85 13.66 11.07 -14.47
N ALA A 86 12.92 11.12 -13.36
CA ALA A 86 12.52 12.37 -12.72
C ALA A 86 13.71 13.21 -12.20
N LYS A 87 14.90 12.62 -12.01
CA LYS A 87 16.13 13.34 -11.62
C LYS A 87 16.88 13.98 -12.78
N HIS A 88 16.57 13.60 -14.02
CA HIS A 88 17.20 14.16 -15.23
C HIS A 88 16.33 15.23 -15.89
N GLN A 89 15.16 15.54 -15.29
CA GLN A 89 14.31 16.68 -15.61
C GLN A 89 14.60 17.80 -14.61
#